data_AF-A0A7J7DP42-F1
#
_entry.id   AF-A0A7J7DP42-F1
#
_cell.length_a   1.000
_cell.length_b   1.000
_cell.length_c   1.000
_cell.angle_alpha   90.00
_cell.angle_beta   90.00
_cell.angle_gamma   90.00
#
_symmetry.space_group_name_H-M   'P 1'
#
loop_
_entity.id
_entity.type
_entity.pdbx_description
1 polymer ?
#
loop_
_entity_poly.entity_id
_entity_poly.type
_entity_poly.pdbx_seq_one_letter_code
_entity_poly.pdbx_strand_id
1 'polypeptide(L)'
;MAATPKIGLGIGPLPTHRLSISTLSSPPSLHSLIVFKNLCTRRRFLGIHQSTRTRHLRAVSSQEPSSSSVKGVENVVIVGSGPAGYTAAIYSARANLKPIVFEGYQVGGVPGGQLMTTTEVENFPGFPDGITGPDLMDRMRRQAERWGAELFQEDVEHIDVRNKPFTVQSSERKVQCHSLIFATGATARRLRIPREDEFWSRGISACAICDGASPLFKGQVLAVVGGGDTATEEAIYLTKYAYHVHLLVRKDQLRASKAMQDRVFNNPNITVHFNTETVDVVSNTKGQMSGILLRKVDTGEESVLEAKGLFYGIGHSPNSQLLEGQVELDSSGYVLVQDGSSRTSVEGVFAAGDIQDDEWRQAVTAAGSGCIAALSVERYLVRNNLLVEYHQPKAEEVKKDLTDMDVKEGFDITLTKHRGQYALRKLYHESPRLVCVLYTAPTCGPCRTLKPILSKVIDEFDQNVHFVEIDIEEDQEIAEAAGIMGTPCVQFFKNKEMLRTLSGVKMKKEYRDFIEANK
;
A
#
# COMPACT_ATOMS: atom_id res chain seq x y z
N MET A 1 -43.84 47.16 -24.01
CA MET A 1 -45.07 46.91 -23.22
C MET A 1 -45.53 45.50 -23.58
N ALA A 2 -45.15 44.51 -22.78
CA ALA A 2 -45.97 43.84 -21.74
C ALA A 2 -47.00 42.88 -22.39
N ALA A 3 -47.19 41.61 -22.02
CA ALA A 3 -46.76 40.83 -20.87
C ALA A 3 -46.81 39.31 -21.17
N THR A 4 -46.16 38.55 -20.29
CA THR A 4 -46.02 37.09 -20.16
C THR A 4 -47.32 36.30 -19.97
N PRO A 5 -47.34 34.97 -20.21
CA PRO A 5 -48.27 34.05 -19.55
C PRO A 5 -47.59 33.28 -18.41
N LYS A 6 -48.30 33.19 -17.28
CA LYS A 6 -47.96 32.40 -16.09
C LYS A 6 -48.36 30.93 -16.29
N ILE A 7 -47.45 30.01 -15.97
CA ILE A 7 -47.72 28.57 -15.82
C ILE A 7 -48.07 28.34 -14.34
N GLY A 8 -49.29 27.84 -14.09
CA GLY A 8 -49.79 27.45 -12.77
C GLY A 8 -49.76 25.94 -12.61
N LEU A 9 -49.28 25.49 -11.45
CA LEU A 9 -49.20 24.11 -10.98
C LEU A 9 -50.59 23.44 -10.89
N GLY A 10 -50.67 22.19 -11.37
CA GLY A 10 -51.75 21.27 -11.08
C GLY A 10 -51.19 19.98 -10.50
N ILE A 11 -51.35 19.80 -9.19
CA ILE A 11 -51.03 18.57 -8.44
C ILE A 11 -52.24 17.64 -8.57
N GLY A 12 -52.05 16.46 -9.16
CA GLY A 12 -53.05 15.38 -9.22
C GLY A 12 -52.59 14.15 -8.42
N PRO A 13 -53.47 13.43 -7.70
CA PRO A 13 -53.08 12.31 -6.87
C PRO A 13 -52.95 11.00 -7.66
N LEU A 14 -51.91 10.21 -7.34
CA LEU A 14 -51.64 8.87 -7.86
C LEU A 14 -52.46 7.80 -7.09
N PRO A 15 -53.09 6.82 -7.78
CA PRO A 15 -53.76 5.71 -7.13
C PRO A 15 -52.80 4.53 -6.88
N THR A 16 -52.98 3.89 -5.72
CA THR A 16 -52.27 2.68 -5.28
C THR A 16 -52.92 1.42 -5.85
N HIS A 17 -52.15 0.63 -6.61
CA HIS A 17 -52.54 -0.73 -6.99
C HIS A 17 -51.68 -1.77 -6.28
N ARG A 18 -52.34 -2.58 -5.43
CA ARG A 18 -51.87 -3.89 -4.96
C ARG A 18 -51.85 -4.87 -6.13
N LEU A 19 -50.78 -5.65 -6.27
CA LEU A 19 -50.80 -6.90 -7.01
C LEU A 19 -50.22 -8.05 -6.16
N SER A 20 -50.91 -9.16 -6.29
CA SER A 20 -50.88 -10.42 -5.54
C SER A 20 -49.67 -11.29 -5.86
N ILE A 21 -49.13 -11.93 -4.82
CA ILE A 21 -48.12 -12.99 -4.91
C ILE A 21 -48.83 -14.31 -5.24
N SER A 22 -48.49 -14.91 -6.38
CA SER A 22 -48.90 -16.25 -6.79
C SER A 22 -47.87 -17.29 -6.33
N THR A 23 -48.35 -18.30 -5.63
CA THR A 23 -47.65 -19.52 -5.21
C THR A 23 -47.39 -20.48 -6.38
N LEU A 24 -46.19 -21.06 -6.48
CA LEU A 24 -45.99 -22.37 -7.12
C LEU A 24 -44.70 -23.08 -6.65
N SER A 25 -44.92 -24.26 -6.06
CA SER A 25 -44.16 -25.54 -6.13
C SER A 25 -42.64 -25.62 -5.91
N SER A 26 -42.28 -26.39 -4.88
CA SER A 26 -40.96 -26.98 -4.57
C SER A 26 -40.56 -28.15 -5.48
N PRO A 27 -39.25 -28.47 -5.57
CA PRO A 27 -38.76 -29.82 -5.27
C PRO A 27 -37.45 -29.82 -4.41
N PRO A 28 -36.94 -31.00 -3.95
CA PRO A 28 -36.45 -31.15 -2.57
C PRO A 28 -34.93 -31.07 -2.37
N SER A 29 -34.54 -30.76 -1.13
CA SER A 29 -33.19 -30.85 -0.58
C SER A 29 -32.87 -32.26 -0.06
N LEU A 30 -31.70 -32.80 -0.42
CA LEU A 30 -31.09 -33.95 0.24
C LEU A 30 -30.33 -33.46 1.48
N HIS A 31 -30.82 -33.81 2.67
CA HIS A 31 -30.05 -33.78 3.92
C HIS A 31 -29.78 -35.23 4.36
N SER A 32 -28.51 -35.63 4.33
CA SER A 32 -28.02 -36.80 5.06
C SER A 32 -27.75 -36.41 6.51
N LEU A 33 -28.63 -36.84 7.42
CA LEU A 33 -28.43 -36.80 8.86
C LEU A 33 -27.62 -38.04 9.30
N ILE A 34 -26.43 -37.81 9.83
CA ILE A 34 -25.67 -38.81 10.59
C ILE A 34 -26.08 -38.68 12.06
N VAL A 35 -26.71 -39.74 12.57
CA VAL A 35 -27.12 -39.93 13.96
C VAL A 35 -25.93 -40.41 14.78
N PHE A 36 -25.51 -39.66 15.81
CA PHE A 36 -24.66 -40.20 16.88
C PHE A 36 -25.49 -40.45 18.14
N LYS A 37 -25.52 -41.72 18.56
CA LYS A 37 -26.21 -42.23 19.75
C LYS A 37 -25.48 -41.81 21.03
N ASN A 38 -26.28 -41.34 21.99
CA ASN A 38 -25.93 -41.23 23.41
C ASN A 38 -25.57 -42.59 24.01
N LEU A 39 -24.46 -42.66 24.77
CA LEU A 39 -24.31 -43.61 25.87
C LEU A 39 -23.91 -42.86 27.15
N CYS A 40 -24.81 -42.92 28.11
CA CYS A 40 -24.67 -42.43 29.47
C CYS A 40 -24.27 -43.62 30.36
N THR A 41 -23.21 -43.48 31.15
CA THR A 41 -22.94 -44.42 32.26
C THR A 41 -22.46 -43.69 33.51
N ARG A 42 -23.29 -43.78 34.56
CA ARG A 42 -23.05 -43.39 35.96
C ARG A 42 -21.86 -44.14 36.58
N ARG A 43 -21.13 -43.47 37.48
CA ARG A 43 -20.55 -44.04 38.74
C ARG A 43 -20.26 -42.89 39.72
N ARG A 44 -21.13 -42.69 40.72
CA ARG A 44 -20.98 -43.01 42.17
C ARG A 44 -19.92 -42.17 42.91
N PHE A 45 -20.45 -41.25 43.71
CA PHE A 45 -19.81 -40.57 44.83
C PHE A 45 -19.51 -41.53 45.98
N LEU A 46 -18.34 -41.38 46.62
CA LEU A 46 -18.08 -41.76 48.01
C LEU A 46 -17.06 -40.78 48.60
N GLY A 47 -17.35 -40.30 49.81
CA GLY A 47 -16.63 -39.21 50.47
C GLY A 47 -15.51 -39.63 51.42
N ILE A 48 -14.62 -38.66 51.64
CA ILE A 48 -13.90 -38.25 52.86
C ILE A 48 -13.07 -39.31 53.62
N HIS A 49 -11.76 -39.09 53.65
CA HIS A 49 -10.98 -39.15 54.90
C HIS A 49 -9.78 -38.19 54.85
N GLN A 50 -9.74 -37.26 55.80
CA GLN A 50 -8.57 -36.45 56.14
C GLN A 50 -7.50 -37.33 56.81
N SER A 51 -6.25 -37.17 56.40
CA SER A 51 -5.08 -37.62 57.15
C SER A 51 -3.92 -36.68 56.88
N THR A 52 -3.60 -35.86 57.88
CA THR A 52 -2.41 -35.02 57.98
C THR A 52 -1.14 -35.89 58.04
N ARG A 53 -0.28 -35.78 57.02
CA ARG A 53 1.15 -36.17 57.12
C ARG A 53 2.01 -35.08 56.51
N THR A 54 2.71 -34.37 57.37
CA THR A 54 3.86 -33.52 57.07
C THR A 54 4.92 -34.36 56.36
N ARG A 55 5.21 -34.05 55.10
CA ARG A 55 6.40 -34.54 54.38
C ARG A 55 7.32 -33.36 54.10
N HIS A 56 8.54 -33.47 54.61
CA HIS A 56 9.66 -32.58 54.33
C HIS A 56 9.81 -32.35 52.83
N LEU A 57 9.78 -31.07 52.43
CA LEU A 57 10.20 -30.60 51.12
C LEU A 57 11.71 -30.84 50.97
N ARG A 58 12.09 -31.86 50.20
CA ARG A 58 13.41 -31.94 49.59
C ARG A 58 13.36 -31.07 48.35
N ALA A 59 14.24 -30.07 48.27
CA ALA A 59 14.45 -29.27 47.07
C ALA A 59 14.82 -30.20 45.91
N VAL A 60 13.87 -30.41 45.00
CA VAL A 60 14.12 -31.00 43.70
C VAL A 60 14.61 -29.86 42.83
N SER A 61 15.90 -29.92 42.48
CA SER A 61 16.50 -29.09 41.45
C SER A 61 15.59 -29.13 40.21
N SER A 62 15.05 -27.98 39.85
CA SER A 62 14.37 -27.76 38.59
C SER A 62 15.39 -27.96 37.47
N GLN A 63 15.46 -29.17 36.93
CA GLN A 63 16.04 -29.37 35.61
C GLN A 63 15.12 -28.63 34.62
N GLU A 64 15.60 -27.49 34.16
CA GLU A 64 15.06 -26.80 33.00
C GLU A 64 14.95 -27.80 31.84
N PRO A 65 13.85 -27.81 31.08
CA PRO A 65 13.84 -28.53 29.82
C PRO A 65 14.91 -27.87 28.94
N SER A 66 15.96 -28.63 28.64
CA SER A 66 17.04 -28.21 27.75
C SER A 66 16.48 -27.96 26.35
N SER A 67 15.99 -26.76 26.09
CA SER A 67 15.72 -26.26 24.75
C SER A 67 17.07 -25.99 24.08
N SER A 68 17.60 -27.00 23.41
CA SER A 68 18.70 -26.81 22.47
C SER A 68 18.18 -26.06 21.24
N SER A 69 17.93 -24.76 21.37
CA SER A 69 17.81 -23.88 20.20
C SER A 69 19.16 -23.92 19.49
N VAL A 70 19.17 -24.41 18.24
CA VAL A 70 20.38 -24.42 17.42
C VAL A 70 20.82 -22.97 17.25
N LYS A 71 21.93 -22.57 17.89
CA LYS A 71 22.53 -21.25 17.68
C LYS A 71 22.77 -21.05 16.18
N GLY A 72 22.15 -20.03 15.58
CA GLY A 72 22.35 -19.65 14.18
C GLY A 72 21.25 -20.05 13.18
N VAL A 73 20.06 -20.43 13.65
CA VAL A 73 18.87 -20.63 12.80
C VAL A 73 17.85 -19.55 13.09
N GLU A 74 17.40 -18.85 12.05
CA GLU A 74 16.41 -17.77 12.14
C GLU A 74 14.98 -18.31 12.18
N ASN A 75 14.07 -17.58 12.82
CA ASN A 75 12.65 -17.95 12.83
C ASN A 75 12.07 -17.95 11.42
N VAL A 76 12.28 -16.86 10.70
CA VAL A 76 11.68 -16.63 9.39
C VAL A 76 12.59 -15.80 8.49
N VAL A 77 12.72 -16.27 7.25
CA VAL A 77 13.29 -15.51 6.15
C VAL A 77 12.17 -15.15 5.17
N ILE A 78 12.19 -13.92 4.68
CA ILE A 78 11.26 -13.40 3.69
C ILE A 78 12.07 -13.06 2.43
N VAL A 79 11.64 -13.56 1.28
CA VAL A 79 12.32 -13.29 0.00
C VAL A 79 11.37 -12.47 -0.88
N GLY A 80 11.71 -11.20 -1.08
CA GLY A 80 10.91 -10.24 -1.84
C GLY A 80 10.53 -9.00 -1.02
N SER A 81 10.56 -7.84 -1.69
CA SER A 81 10.35 -6.50 -1.12
C SER A 81 9.09 -5.80 -1.62
N GLY A 82 8.16 -6.51 -2.26
CA GLY A 82 6.87 -5.92 -2.63
C GLY A 82 5.96 -5.66 -1.42
N PRO A 83 4.71 -5.19 -1.65
CA PRO A 83 3.72 -4.99 -0.60
C PRO A 83 3.50 -6.22 0.29
N ALA A 84 3.53 -7.42 -0.30
CA ALA A 84 3.43 -8.70 0.42
C ALA A 84 4.62 -8.92 1.37
N GLY A 85 5.84 -8.74 0.87
CA GLY A 85 7.08 -8.95 1.62
C GLY A 85 7.20 -7.99 2.81
N TYR A 86 7.01 -6.69 2.58
CA TYR A 86 7.07 -5.70 3.66
C TYR A 86 5.93 -5.86 4.66
N THR A 87 4.71 -6.20 4.23
CA THR A 87 3.62 -6.47 5.18
C THR A 87 3.94 -7.70 6.03
N ALA A 88 4.46 -8.77 5.42
CA ALA A 88 4.88 -9.96 6.14
C ALA A 88 6.00 -9.66 7.16
N ALA A 89 6.95 -8.79 6.79
CA ALA A 89 8.02 -8.34 7.66
C ALA A 89 7.47 -7.55 8.86
N ILE A 90 6.57 -6.59 8.63
CA ILE A 90 5.94 -5.79 9.70
C ILE A 90 5.25 -6.69 10.73
N TYR A 91 4.44 -7.65 10.28
CA TYR A 91 3.71 -8.54 11.19
C TYR A 91 4.65 -9.51 11.93
N SER A 92 5.61 -10.10 11.23
CA SER A 92 6.59 -11.02 11.86
C SER A 92 7.47 -10.31 12.87
N ALA A 93 7.90 -9.07 12.57
CA ALA A 93 8.74 -8.28 13.45
C ALA A 93 7.98 -7.82 14.71
N ARG A 94 6.70 -7.42 14.56
CA ARG A 94 5.80 -7.12 15.69
C ARG A 94 5.51 -8.33 16.58
N ALA A 95 5.57 -9.54 16.01
CA ALA A 95 5.46 -10.79 16.75
C ALA A 95 6.79 -11.23 17.39
N ASN A 96 7.79 -10.33 17.47
CA ASN A 96 9.11 -10.61 18.06
C ASN A 96 9.84 -11.77 17.38
N LEU A 97 9.63 -11.98 16.06
CA LEU A 97 10.27 -13.08 15.32
C LEU A 97 11.60 -12.67 14.66
N LYS A 98 11.97 -11.38 14.68
CA LYS A 98 13.17 -10.81 14.03
C LYS A 98 13.34 -11.31 12.58
N PRO A 99 12.40 -10.97 11.66
CA PRO A 99 12.44 -11.48 10.30
C PRO A 99 13.65 -10.91 9.53
N ILE A 100 14.31 -11.79 8.78
CA ILE A 100 15.28 -11.39 7.76
C ILE A 100 14.53 -11.23 6.43
N VAL A 101 14.76 -10.13 5.72
CA VAL A 101 14.14 -9.85 4.42
C VAL A 101 15.22 -9.63 3.36
N PHE A 102 15.18 -10.41 2.29
CA PHE A 102 15.97 -10.17 1.08
C PHE A 102 15.16 -9.29 0.13
N GLU A 103 15.66 -8.07 -0.10
CA GLU A 103 14.93 -7.06 -0.86
C GLU A 103 15.13 -7.17 -2.37
N GLY A 104 16.14 -7.90 -2.83
CA GLY A 104 16.60 -7.90 -4.22
C GLY A 104 17.57 -6.75 -4.51
N TYR A 105 18.34 -6.90 -5.59
CA TYR A 105 19.30 -5.87 -6.06
C TYR A 105 19.33 -5.75 -7.58
N GLN A 106 19.77 -6.78 -8.30
CA GLN A 106 19.84 -6.81 -9.76
C GLN A 106 18.75 -7.69 -10.35
N VAL A 107 18.74 -8.97 -9.98
CA VAL A 107 17.78 -9.95 -10.50
C VAL A 107 16.39 -9.69 -9.92
N GLY A 108 16.30 -9.39 -8.62
CA GLY A 108 15.06 -8.99 -7.97
C GLY A 108 14.58 -7.58 -8.35
N GLY A 109 15.40 -6.81 -9.05
CA GLY A 109 15.13 -5.42 -9.41
C GLY A 109 15.24 -4.46 -8.22
N VAL A 110 14.69 -3.26 -8.39
CA VAL A 110 14.71 -2.21 -7.36
C VAL A 110 13.85 -2.65 -6.15
N PRO A 111 14.37 -2.57 -4.91
CA PRO A 111 13.60 -2.82 -3.70
C PRO A 111 12.26 -2.06 -3.68
N GLY A 112 11.17 -2.77 -3.37
CA GLY A 112 9.79 -2.26 -3.48
C GLY A 112 8.97 -2.95 -4.57
N GLY A 113 9.62 -3.67 -5.48
CA GLY A 113 8.95 -4.46 -6.52
C GLY A 113 8.28 -3.61 -7.61
N GLN A 114 7.21 -4.12 -8.21
CA GLN A 114 6.59 -3.52 -9.41
C GLN A 114 6.12 -2.06 -9.19
N LEU A 115 5.74 -1.69 -7.97
CA LEU A 115 5.32 -0.33 -7.65
C LEU A 115 6.44 0.71 -7.81
N MET A 116 7.71 0.30 -7.82
CA MET A 116 8.82 1.22 -8.11
C MET A 116 8.79 1.75 -9.55
N THR A 117 8.02 1.12 -10.43
CA THR A 117 7.90 1.49 -11.84
C THR A 117 6.63 2.26 -12.17
N THR A 118 5.70 2.40 -11.20
CA THR A 118 4.49 3.22 -11.36
C THR A 118 4.68 4.63 -10.82
N THR A 119 3.94 5.58 -11.40
CA THR A 119 3.97 6.99 -11.01
C THR A 119 3.05 7.27 -9.83
N GLU A 120 1.79 6.86 -9.90
CA GLU A 120 0.75 7.24 -8.94
C GLU A 120 -0.13 6.04 -8.59
N VAL A 121 -0.45 5.91 -7.31
CA VAL A 121 -1.25 4.83 -6.73
C VAL A 121 -2.45 5.48 -6.04
N GLU A 122 -3.62 5.34 -6.66
CA GLU A 122 -4.88 5.91 -6.15
C GLU A 122 -5.77 4.86 -5.46
N ASN A 123 -5.42 3.57 -5.60
CA ASN A 123 -6.25 2.44 -5.17
C ASN A 123 -5.69 1.68 -3.95
N PHE A 124 -4.65 2.22 -3.30
CA PHE A 124 -4.19 1.71 -2.01
C PHE A 124 -4.87 2.48 -0.86
N PRO A 125 -5.66 1.81 0.00
CA PRO A 125 -6.45 2.50 1.01
C PRO A 125 -5.58 3.20 2.05
N GLY A 126 -6.02 4.38 2.50
CA GLY A 126 -5.29 5.24 3.45
C GLY A 126 -4.62 6.46 2.82
N PHE A 127 -4.64 6.58 1.49
CA PHE A 127 -4.09 7.69 0.73
C PHE A 127 -5.19 8.35 -0.12
N PRO A 128 -6.04 9.21 0.45
CA PRO A 128 -7.20 9.79 -0.25
C PRO A 128 -6.81 10.69 -1.42
N ASP A 129 -5.62 11.29 -1.37
CA ASP A 129 -5.07 12.16 -2.40
C ASP A 129 -4.09 11.43 -3.33
N GLY A 130 -4.06 10.08 -3.26
CA GLY A 130 -3.06 9.26 -3.95
C GLY A 130 -1.69 9.30 -3.26
N ILE A 131 -0.79 8.45 -3.74
CA ILE A 131 0.62 8.40 -3.34
C ILE A 131 1.47 7.86 -4.50
N THR A 132 2.73 8.26 -4.62
CA THR A 132 3.60 7.64 -5.63
C THR A 132 3.93 6.20 -5.25
N GLY A 133 4.16 5.34 -6.24
CA GLY A 133 4.57 3.96 -6.01
C GLY A 133 5.85 3.86 -5.14
N PRO A 134 6.92 4.60 -5.47
CA PRO A 134 8.13 4.67 -4.65
C PRO A 134 7.90 5.16 -3.21
N ASP A 135 7.10 6.21 -3.00
CA ASP A 135 6.84 6.72 -1.64
C ASP A 135 6.05 5.72 -0.79
N LEU A 136 5.11 5.00 -1.40
CA LEU A 136 4.36 3.94 -0.72
C LEU A 136 5.30 2.82 -0.27
N MET A 137 6.20 2.37 -1.13
CA MET A 137 7.17 1.32 -0.82
C MET A 137 8.19 1.74 0.22
N ASP A 138 8.71 2.95 0.14
CA ASP A 138 9.61 3.51 1.14
C ASP A 138 8.94 3.61 2.53
N ARG A 139 7.67 4.03 2.60
CA ARG A 139 6.90 4.03 3.86
C ARG A 139 6.73 2.62 4.43
N MET A 140 6.41 1.63 3.60
CA MET A 140 6.27 0.23 4.04
C MET A 140 7.62 -0.35 4.51
N ARG A 141 8.71 -0.05 3.79
CA ARG A 141 10.08 -0.43 4.13
C ARG A 141 10.49 0.12 5.50
N ARG A 142 10.36 1.44 5.71
CA ARG A 142 10.66 2.09 7.00
C ARG A 142 9.80 1.55 8.14
N GLN A 143 8.55 1.20 7.87
CA GLN A 143 7.69 0.59 8.87
C GLN A 143 8.19 -0.81 9.27
N ALA A 144 8.69 -1.61 8.33
CA ALA A 144 9.30 -2.91 8.64
C ALA A 144 10.57 -2.74 9.49
N GLU A 145 11.48 -1.84 9.09
CA GLU A 145 12.72 -1.54 9.84
C GLU A 145 12.44 -1.04 11.25
N ARG A 146 11.46 -0.13 11.41
CA ARG A 146 11.04 0.38 12.71
C ARG A 146 10.65 -0.74 13.68
N TRP A 147 10.02 -1.80 13.19
CA TRP A 147 9.63 -2.95 14.00
C TRP A 147 10.72 -4.02 14.11
N GLY A 148 11.95 -3.75 13.65
CA GLY A 148 13.10 -4.63 13.86
C GLY A 148 13.23 -5.74 12.83
N ALA A 149 12.63 -5.59 11.64
CA ALA A 149 12.99 -6.43 10.50
C ALA A 149 14.41 -6.09 10.02
N GLU A 150 15.20 -7.10 9.72
CA GLU A 150 16.54 -6.93 9.16
C GLU A 150 16.45 -7.04 7.63
N LEU A 151 16.65 -5.92 6.95
CA LEU A 151 16.51 -5.81 5.49
C LEU A 151 17.88 -5.86 4.81
N PHE A 152 18.01 -6.68 3.78
CA PHE A 152 19.24 -6.80 2.99
C PHE A 152 18.94 -6.63 1.50
N GLN A 153 19.59 -5.64 0.89
CA GLN A 153 19.50 -5.36 -0.54
C GLN A 153 20.39 -6.32 -1.33
N GLU A 154 19.98 -7.59 -1.36
CA GLU A 154 20.72 -8.69 -1.96
C GLU A 154 19.78 -9.58 -2.76
N ASP A 155 20.28 -10.11 -3.87
CA ASP A 155 19.59 -11.14 -4.63
C ASP A 155 19.80 -12.51 -3.97
N VAL A 156 18.71 -13.24 -3.76
CA VAL A 156 18.79 -14.65 -3.38
C VAL A 156 19.09 -15.46 -4.63
N GLU A 157 20.17 -16.24 -4.57
CA GLU A 157 20.66 -17.06 -5.68
C GLU A 157 20.28 -18.53 -5.50
N HIS A 158 20.08 -18.97 -4.26
CA HIS A 158 19.74 -20.35 -3.94
C HIS A 158 18.83 -20.48 -2.72
N ILE A 159 17.86 -21.39 -2.81
CA ILE A 159 16.97 -21.80 -1.74
C ILE A 159 16.92 -23.34 -1.69
N ASP A 160 17.04 -23.93 -0.49
CA ASP A 160 16.76 -25.34 -0.23
C ASP A 160 15.66 -25.47 0.84
N VAL A 161 14.50 -25.95 0.42
CA VAL A 161 13.36 -26.26 1.30
C VAL A 161 13.11 -27.76 1.47
N ARG A 162 13.93 -28.62 0.87
CA ARG A 162 13.83 -30.09 1.00
C ARG A 162 14.41 -30.57 2.33
N ASN A 163 15.38 -29.84 2.87
CA ASN A 163 16.03 -30.12 4.14
C ASN A 163 15.66 -29.08 5.19
N LYS A 164 15.41 -29.52 6.44
CA LYS A 164 15.18 -28.63 7.59
C LYS A 164 16.43 -28.58 8.49
N PRO A 165 16.83 -27.39 9.01
CA PRO A 165 16.29 -26.07 8.71
C PRO A 165 16.54 -25.67 7.24
N PHE A 166 15.63 -24.87 6.69
CA PHE A 166 15.71 -24.41 5.30
C PHE A 166 16.94 -23.52 5.11
N THR A 167 17.49 -23.49 3.91
CA THR A 167 18.66 -22.67 3.57
C THR A 167 18.27 -21.62 2.53
N VAL A 168 18.64 -20.37 2.78
CA VAL A 168 18.51 -19.25 1.83
C VAL A 168 19.89 -18.61 1.67
N GLN A 169 20.34 -18.44 0.44
CA GLN A 169 21.69 -17.98 0.13
C GLN A 169 21.71 -16.91 -0.95
N SER A 170 22.41 -15.81 -0.67
CA SER A 170 22.86 -14.80 -1.63
C SER A 170 24.37 -14.94 -1.87
N SER A 171 24.94 -14.03 -2.65
CA SER A 171 26.39 -13.89 -2.83
C SER A 171 27.14 -13.52 -1.55
N GLU A 172 26.49 -12.80 -0.62
CA GLU A 172 27.12 -12.29 0.60
C GLU A 172 26.83 -13.13 1.84
N ARG A 173 25.67 -13.81 1.89
CA ARG A 173 25.22 -14.51 3.09
C ARG A 173 24.54 -15.82 2.80
N LYS A 174 24.68 -16.72 3.78
CA LYS A 174 23.95 -17.98 3.86
C LYS A 174 23.22 -18.03 5.20
N VAL A 175 21.90 -18.11 5.14
CA VAL A 175 21.00 -18.08 6.31
C VAL A 175 20.27 -19.40 6.41
N GLN A 176 20.22 -19.97 7.61
CA GLN A 176 19.32 -21.09 7.91
C GLN A 176 18.08 -20.58 8.63
N CYS A 177 16.91 -21.12 8.29
CA CYS A 177 15.66 -20.70 8.93
C CYS A 177 14.67 -21.84 9.16
N HIS A 178 13.78 -21.66 10.14
CA HIS A 178 12.69 -22.59 10.42
C HIS A 178 11.53 -22.45 9.44
N SER A 179 11.33 -21.25 8.89
CA SER A 179 10.24 -20.93 7.98
C SER A 179 10.65 -19.93 6.90
N LEU A 180 10.02 -20.04 5.74
CA LEU A 180 10.26 -19.18 4.58
C LEU A 180 8.93 -18.55 4.13
N ILE A 181 8.91 -17.24 3.91
CA ILE A 181 7.87 -16.56 3.15
C ILE A 181 8.45 -16.16 1.79
N PHE A 182 7.92 -16.75 0.73
CA PHE A 182 8.30 -16.48 -0.64
C PHE A 182 7.34 -15.45 -1.24
N ALA A 183 7.83 -14.24 -1.47
CA ALA A 183 7.05 -13.07 -1.88
C ALA A 183 7.71 -12.31 -3.04
N THR A 184 8.31 -13.06 -3.98
CA THR A 184 9.08 -12.54 -5.13
C THR A 184 8.21 -11.93 -6.22
N GLY A 185 6.88 -12.03 -6.10
CA GLY A 185 5.91 -11.47 -7.02
C GLY A 185 5.96 -12.09 -8.42
N ALA A 186 5.47 -11.32 -9.39
CA ALA A 186 5.50 -11.66 -10.80
C ALA A 186 5.99 -10.45 -11.61
N THR A 187 6.42 -10.69 -12.84
CA THR A 187 6.89 -9.66 -13.76
C THR A 187 5.93 -9.55 -14.94
N ALA A 188 5.39 -8.36 -15.19
CA ALA A 188 4.56 -8.12 -16.38
C ALA A 188 5.34 -8.43 -17.66
N ARG A 189 4.71 -9.19 -18.57
CA ARG A 189 5.32 -9.50 -19.86
C ARG A 189 5.29 -8.25 -20.74
N ARG A 190 6.40 -7.99 -21.41
CA ARG A 190 6.64 -6.83 -22.26
C ARG A 190 6.91 -7.27 -23.69
N LEU A 191 6.50 -6.48 -24.69
CA LEU A 191 6.75 -6.79 -26.10
C LEU A 191 8.21 -6.58 -26.50
N ARG A 192 8.91 -5.69 -25.80
CA ARG A 192 10.29 -5.25 -26.11
C ARG A 192 10.39 -4.55 -27.47
N ILE A 193 9.40 -3.71 -27.78
CA ILE A 193 9.44 -2.85 -28.98
C ILE A 193 10.55 -1.78 -28.85
N PRO A 194 11.07 -1.23 -29.96
CA PRO A 194 12.28 -0.40 -29.95
C PRO A 194 12.24 0.80 -28.99
N ARG A 195 11.12 1.54 -28.93
CA ARG A 195 10.97 2.72 -28.06
C ARG A 195 10.20 2.42 -26.77
N GLU A 196 10.08 1.16 -26.39
CA GLU A 196 9.27 0.77 -25.23
C GLU A 196 9.75 1.41 -23.93
N ASP A 197 11.06 1.42 -23.68
CA ASP A 197 11.64 2.01 -22.46
C ASP A 197 11.52 3.54 -22.41
N GLU A 198 11.46 4.21 -23.58
CA GLU A 198 11.27 5.67 -23.66
C GLU A 198 9.87 6.10 -23.18
N PHE A 199 8.85 5.27 -23.50
CA PHE A 199 7.44 5.55 -23.21
C PHE A 199 6.86 4.73 -22.06
N TRP A 200 7.65 3.87 -21.42
CA TRP A 200 7.23 3.15 -20.23
C TRP A 200 6.85 4.13 -19.12
N SER A 201 5.65 3.97 -18.56
CA SER A 201 5.05 4.90 -17.58
C SER A 201 4.85 6.33 -18.12
N ARG A 202 4.94 6.53 -19.44
CA ARG A 202 4.75 7.80 -20.16
C ARG A 202 3.86 7.64 -21.40
N GLY A 203 2.96 6.65 -21.35
CA GLY A 203 2.06 6.28 -22.44
C GLY A 203 1.90 4.76 -22.56
N ILE A 204 2.94 3.99 -22.21
CA ILE A 204 2.86 2.53 -22.13
C ILE A 204 2.65 2.08 -20.68
N SER A 205 1.71 1.18 -20.46
CA SER A 205 1.45 0.54 -19.17
C SER A 205 1.18 -0.97 -19.35
N ALA A 206 1.39 -1.75 -18.30
CA ALA A 206 0.98 -3.16 -18.24
C ALA A 206 -0.14 -3.43 -17.22
N CYS A 207 -0.78 -2.38 -16.69
CA CYS A 207 -1.91 -2.52 -15.78
C CYS A 207 -2.99 -1.47 -16.13
N ALA A 208 -3.99 -1.88 -16.91
CA ALA A 208 -5.10 -1.00 -17.26
C ALA A 208 -5.93 -0.58 -16.03
N ILE A 209 -6.07 -1.47 -15.05
CA ILE A 209 -6.82 -1.21 -13.82
C ILE A 209 -6.16 -0.12 -12.98
N CYS A 210 -4.82 -0.15 -12.91
CA CYS A 210 -4.01 0.78 -12.14
C CYS A 210 -4.05 2.18 -12.76
N ASP A 211 -3.70 2.29 -14.05
CA ASP A 211 -3.42 3.58 -14.65
C ASP A 211 -4.58 4.12 -15.49
N GLY A 212 -5.57 3.30 -15.85
CA GLY A 212 -6.62 3.66 -16.80
C GLY A 212 -7.47 4.88 -16.40
N ALA A 213 -7.59 5.16 -15.10
CA ALA A 213 -8.29 6.33 -14.58
C ALA A 213 -7.45 7.62 -14.58
N SER A 214 -6.14 7.51 -14.82
CA SER A 214 -5.21 8.64 -14.79
C SER A 214 -5.66 9.78 -15.72
N PRO A 215 -5.45 11.06 -15.33
CA PRO A 215 -5.73 12.21 -16.18
C PRO A 215 -5.10 12.14 -17.57
N LEU A 216 -4.00 11.39 -17.73
CA LEU A 216 -3.32 11.19 -19.02
C LEU A 216 -4.21 10.47 -20.05
N PHE A 217 -5.05 9.53 -19.61
CA PHE A 217 -5.81 8.63 -20.49
C PHE A 217 -7.30 8.97 -20.57
N LYS A 218 -7.80 9.78 -19.63
CA LYS A 218 -9.20 10.20 -19.60
C LYS A 218 -9.61 10.94 -20.88
N GLY A 219 -10.66 10.45 -21.52
CA GLY A 219 -11.21 10.97 -22.77
C GLY A 219 -10.28 10.81 -23.98
N GLN A 220 -9.24 9.98 -23.91
CA GLN A 220 -8.31 9.74 -25.01
C GLN A 220 -8.64 8.43 -25.75
N VAL A 221 -8.07 8.28 -26.95
CA VAL A 221 -8.05 7.00 -27.67
C VAL A 221 -6.89 6.17 -27.12
N LEU A 222 -7.18 4.94 -26.70
CA LEU A 222 -6.21 4.01 -26.11
C LEU A 222 -6.14 2.72 -26.93
N ALA A 223 -5.07 1.95 -26.75
CA ALA A 223 -4.94 0.62 -27.31
C ALA A 223 -4.56 -0.40 -26.23
N VAL A 224 -5.03 -1.64 -26.39
CA VAL A 224 -4.67 -2.80 -25.57
C VAL A 224 -4.07 -3.86 -26.48
N VAL A 225 -2.93 -4.44 -26.10
CA VAL A 225 -2.32 -5.57 -26.81
C VAL A 225 -2.66 -6.87 -26.09
N GLY A 226 -3.19 -7.84 -26.84
CA GLY A 226 -3.44 -9.19 -26.34
C GLY A 226 -4.74 -9.77 -26.88
N GLY A 227 -4.92 -11.07 -26.68
CA GLY A 227 -6.12 -11.78 -27.17
C GLY A 227 -6.72 -12.77 -26.18
N GLY A 228 -6.24 -12.81 -24.93
CA GLY A 228 -6.81 -13.61 -23.86
C GLY A 228 -7.84 -12.84 -23.03
N ASP A 229 -8.39 -13.48 -21.99
CA ASP A 229 -9.41 -12.85 -21.13
C ASP A 229 -8.90 -11.54 -20.50
N THR A 230 -7.66 -11.51 -19.99
CA THR A 230 -7.03 -10.29 -19.43
C THR A 230 -7.12 -9.10 -20.39
N ALA A 231 -6.69 -9.26 -21.64
CA ALA A 231 -6.74 -8.16 -22.62
C ALA A 231 -8.18 -7.70 -22.91
N THR A 232 -9.13 -8.63 -22.96
CA THR A 232 -10.54 -8.30 -23.20
C THR A 232 -11.19 -7.60 -22.00
N GLU A 233 -10.87 -8.02 -20.77
CA GLU A 233 -11.34 -7.39 -19.54
C GLU A 233 -10.77 -5.98 -19.39
N GLU A 234 -9.46 -5.83 -19.62
CA GLU A 234 -8.79 -4.52 -19.58
C GLU A 234 -9.32 -3.59 -20.66
N ALA A 235 -9.55 -4.06 -21.89
CA ALA A 235 -10.14 -3.25 -22.94
C ALA A 235 -11.54 -2.74 -22.56
N ILE A 236 -12.39 -3.61 -22.01
CA ILE A 236 -13.72 -3.22 -21.50
C ILE A 236 -13.59 -2.24 -20.34
N TYR A 237 -12.68 -2.49 -19.39
CA TYR A 237 -12.45 -1.60 -18.26
C TYR A 237 -12.07 -0.19 -18.70
N LEU A 238 -11.14 -0.07 -19.65
CA LEU A 238 -10.69 1.21 -20.18
C LEU A 238 -11.80 2.02 -20.86
N THR A 239 -12.84 1.38 -21.41
CA THR A 239 -13.99 2.12 -21.98
C THR A 239 -14.76 2.99 -20.99
N LYS A 240 -14.54 2.82 -19.67
CA LYS A 240 -15.10 3.70 -18.64
C LYS A 240 -14.44 5.09 -18.62
N TYR A 241 -13.21 5.19 -19.10
CA TYR A 241 -12.39 6.40 -19.02
C TYR A 241 -11.97 6.93 -20.39
N ALA A 242 -11.67 6.03 -21.33
CA ALA A 242 -11.26 6.32 -22.69
C ALA A 242 -12.43 6.79 -23.55
N TYR A 243 -12.12 7.59 -24.57
CA TYR A 243 -13.08 7.89 -25.65
C TYR A 243 -13.32 6.65 -26.52
N HIS A 244 -12.25 5.91 -26.85
CA HIS A 244 -12.30 4.70 -27.66
C HIS A 244 -11.12 3.79 -27.34
N VAL A 245 -11.29 2.48 -27.48
CA VAL A 245 -10.26 1.48 -27.20
C VAL A 245 -10.01 0.58 -28.42
N HIS A 246 -8.76 0.46 -28.85
CA HIS A 246 -8.34 -0.45 -29.90
C HIS A 246 -7.75 -1.72 -29.28
N LEU A 247 -8.36 -2.89 -29.52
CA LEU A 247 -7.82 -4.18 -29.07
C LEU A 247 -6.97 -4.79 -30.20
N LEU A 248 -5.66 -4.84 -30.01
CA LEU A 248 -4.67 -5.31 -30.98
C LEU A 248 -4.38 -6.79 -30.75
N VAL A 249 -4.78 -7.63 -31.70
CA VAL A 249 -4.69 -9.09 -31.64
C VAL A 249 -3.78 -9.60 -32.75
N ARG A 250 -2.67 -10.25 -32.38
CA ARG A 250 -1.69 -10.75 -33.35
C ARG A 250 -2.23 -11.86 -34.28
N LYS A 251 -3.23 -12.60 -33.82
CA LYS A 251 -3.88 -13.68 -34.58
C LYS A 251 -5.19 -13.21 -35.21
N ASP A 252 -5.79 -14.08 -36.01
CA ASP A 252 -7.10 -13.93 -36.63
C ASP A 252 -8.28 -14.23 -35.68
N GLN A 253 -8.00 -14.65 -34.44
CA GLN A 253 -8.99 -15.01 -33.44
C GLN A 253 -8.56 -14.65 -32.01
N LEU A 254 -9.55 -14.44 -31.14
CA LEU A 254 -9.37 -14.29 -29.70
C LEU A 254 -9.23 -15.67 -29.02
N ARG A 255 -8.31 -15.77 -28.06
CA ARG A 255 -8.18 -16.90 -27.12
C ARG A 255 -9.14 -16.77 -25.93
N ALA A 256 -9.61 -15.56 -25.63
CA ALA A 256 -10.55 -15.27 -24.54
C ALA A 256 -11.78 -16.18 -24.57
N SER A 257 -12.41 -16.38 -23.42
CA SER A 257 -13.68 -17.07 -23.27
C SER A 257 -14.76 -16.49 -24.19
N LYS A 258 -15.71 -17.32 -24.63
CA LYS A 258 -16.76 -16.87 -25.56
C LYS A 258 -17.61 -15.72 -25.00
N ALA A 259 -17.91 -15.73 -23.71
CA ALA A 259 -18.60 -14.64 -23.05
C ALA A 259 -17.82 -13.32 -23.13
N MET A 260 -16.49 -13.35 -23.00
CA MET A 260 -15.66 -12.15 -23.13
C MET A 260 -15.53 -11.68 -24.57
N GLN A 261 -15.46 -12.59 -25.53
CA GLN A 261 -15.53 -12.26 -26.96
C GLN A 261 -16.83 -11.49 -27.27
N ASP A 262 -17.97 -12.00 -26.82
CA ASP A 262 -19.28 -11.36 -27.04
C ASP A 262 -19.34 -9.96 -26.42
N ARG A 263 -18.81 -9.77 -25.21
CA ARG A 263 -18.76 -8.45 -24.55
C ARG A 263 -17.91 -7.45 -25.32
N VAL A 264 -16.76 -7.87 -25.84
CA VAL A 264 -15.88 -7.00 -26.64
C VAL A 264 -16.53 -6.65 -27.96
N PHE A 265 -17.08 -7.63 -28.70
CA PHE A 265 -17.69 -7.38 -30.01
C PHE A 265 -18.97 -6.54 -29.93
N ASN A 266 -19.71 -6.61 -28.83
CA ASN A 266 -20.92 -5.82 -28.62
C ASN A 266 -20.66 -4.43 -28.03
N ASN A 267 -19.42 -4.09 -27.67
CA ASN A 267 -19.09 -2.79 -27.12
C ASN A 267 -18.75 -1.79 -28.26
N PRO A 268 -19.56 -0.73 -28.47
CA PRO A 268 -19.34 0.20 -29.57
C PRO A 268 -18.08 1.06 -29.42
N ASN A 269 -17.53 1.16 -28.21
CA ASN A 269 -16.32 1.92 -27.91
C ASN A 269 -15.05 1.07 -28.04
N ILE A 270 -15.16 -0.15 -28.57
CA ILE A 270 -14.03 -1.04 -28.82
C ILE A 270 -13.95 -1.39 -30.31
N THR A 271 -12.75 -1.32 -30.89
CA THR A 271 -12.47 -1.88 -32.21
C THR A 271 -11.40 -2.95 -32.08
N VAL A 272 -11.70 -4.16 -32.56
CA VAL A 272 -10.76 -5.29 -32.56
C VAL A 272 -9.98 -5.31 -33.87
N HIS A 273 -8.67 -5.36 -33.76
CA HIS A 273 -7.73 -5.44 -34.88
C HIS A 273 -7.08 -6.82 -34.88
N PHE A 274 -7.62 -7.72 -35.69
CA PHE A 274 -7.02 -9.04 -35.92
C PHE A 274 -5.84 -8.95 -36.89
N ASN A 275 -4.97 -9.97 -36.81
CA ASN A 275 -3.72 -10.05 -37.58
C ASN A 275 -2.88 -8.78 -37.44
N THR A 276 -2.86 -8.16 -36.26
CA THR A 276 -2.20 -6.87 -36.05
C THR A 276 -1.12 -7.01 -34.98
N GLU A 277 0.10 -6.69 -35.39
CA GLU A 277 1.28 -6.63 -34.54
C GLU A 277 1.62 -5.18 -34.22
N THR A 278 1.98 -4.92 -32.95
CA THR A 278 2.52 -3.65 -32.49
C THR A 278 4.03 -3.64 -32.75
N VAL A 279 4.49 -2.78 -33.65
CA VAL A 279 5.90 -2.71 -34.06
C VAL A 279 6.67 -1.71 -33.20
N ASP A 280 6.15 -0.50 -33.01
CA ASP A 280 6.80 0.56 -32.21
C ASP A 280 5.83 1.68 -31.81
N VAL A 281 6.31 2.69 -31.08
CA VAL A 281 5.55 3.89 -30.67
C VAL A 281 5.97 5.13 -31.44
N VAL A 282 4.97 5.94 -31.82
CA VAL A 282 5.15 7.22 -32.51
C VAL A 282 4.93 8.37 -31.54
N SER A 283 5.83 9.36 -31.58
CA SER A 283 5.79 10.54 -30.72
C SER A 283 5.45 11.81 -31.48
N ASN A 284 4.77 12.74 -30.82
CA ASN A 284 4.55 14.07 -31.36
C ASN A 284 5.81 14.94 -31.28
N THR A 285 5.72 16.18 -31.77
CA THR A 285 6.83 17.17 -31.75
C THR A 285 7.29 17.56 -30.34
N LYS A 286 6.52 17.25 -29.31
CA LYS A 286 6.87 17.48 -27.89
C LYS A 286 7.45 16.24 -27.21
N GLY A 287 7.71 15.16 -27.95
CA GLY A 287 8.25 13.92 -27.41
C GLY A 287 7.26 13.11 -26.56
N GLN A 288 5.95 13.33 -26.73
CA GLN A 288 4.91 12.55 -26.05
C GLN A 288 4.36 11.48 -26.98
N MET A 289 3.93 10.34 -26.44
CA MET A 289 3.25 9.30 -27.21
C MET A 289 2.02 9.88 -27.92
N SER A 290 1.90 9.59 -29.22
CA SER A 290 0.82 10.09 -30.08
C SER A 290 0.23 9.02 -30.98
N GLY A 291 0.91 7.90 -31.16
CA GLY A 291 0.40 6.78 -31.92
C GLY A 291 1.26 5.53 -31.79
N ILE A 292 0.82 4.49 -32.47
CA ILE A 292 1.40 3.15 -32.45
C ILE A 292 1.63 2.73 -33.90
N LEU A 293 2.87 2.36 -34.23
CA LEU A 293 3.18 1.75 -35.51
C LEU A 293 2.70 0.30 -35.48
N LEU A 294 1.77 -0.02 -36.37
CA LEU A 294 1.16 -1.32 -36.51
C LEU A 294 1.62 -1.98 -37.81
N ARG A 295 1.73 -3.31 -37.80
CA ARG A 295 1.91 -4.12 -38.99
C ARG A 295 0.85 -5.19 -39.09
N LYS A 296 0.24 -5.33 -40.25
CA LYS A 296 -0.65 -6.45 -40.57
C LYS A 296 0.18 -7.70 -40.83
N VAL A 297 -0.08 -8.77 -40.09
CA VAL A 297 0.71 -10.02 -40.13
C VAL A 297 0.50 -10.78 -41.44
N ASP A 298 -0.68 -10.68 -42.03
CA ASP A 298 -1.08 -11.33 -43.27
C ASP A 298 -0.62 -10.59 -44.52
N THR A 299 -0.63 -9.25 -44.52
CA THR A 299 -0.26 -8.44 -45.70
C THR A 299 1.12 -7.79 -45.62
N GLY A 300 1.68 -7.65 -44.41
CA GLY A 300 2.89 -6.87 -44.16
C GLY A 300 2.69 -5.35 -44.20
N GLU A 301 1.45 -4.87 -44.41
CA GLU A 301 1.14 -3.44 -44.47
C GLU A 301 1.38 -2.75 -43.12
N GLU A 302 2.06 -1.62 -43.15
CA GLU A 302 2.31 -0.78 -41.98
C GLU A 302 1.41 0.44 -41.96
N SER A 303 0.93 0.79 -40.76
CA SER A 303 0.09 1.98 -40.54
C SER A 303 0.32 2.54 -39.16
N VAL A 304 -0.02 3.81 -38.96
CA VAL A 304 0.03 4.44 -37.64
C VAL A 304 -1.38 4.56 -37.10
N LEU A 305 -1.62 3.95 -35.93
CA LEU A 305 -2.83 4.16 -35.14
C LEU A 305 -2.62 5.31 -34.18
N GLU A 306 -3.43 6.36 -34.30
CA GLU A 306 -3.43 7.46 -33.31
C GLU A 306 -4.00 6.99 -31.98
N ALA A 307 -3.17 7.00 -30.95
CA ALA A 307 -3.53 6.60 -29.59
C ALA A 307 -2.57 7.26 -28.59
N LYS A 308 -3.09 7.69 -27.43
CA LYS A 308 -2.29 8.29 -26.37
C LYS A 308 -1.83 7.32 -25.30
N GLY A 309 -2.34 6.09 -25.31
CA GLY A 309 -1.94 5.06 -24.38
C GLY A 309 -1.93 3.67 -25.02
N LEU A 310 -0.99 2.85 -24.58
CA LEU A 310 -0.80 1.47 -24.99
C LEU A 310 -0.70 0.58 -23.74
N PHE A 311 -1.63 -0.36 -23.61
CA PHE A 311 -1.73 -1.24 -22.44
C PHE A 311 -1.41 -2.68 -22.83
N TYR A 312 -0.59 -3.36 -22.03
CA TYR A 312 -0.21 -4.76 -22.26
C TYR A 312 -1.07 -5.74 -21.47
N GLY A 313 -2.06 -6.34 -22.13
CA GLY A 313 -2.88 -7.44 -21.62
C GLY A 313 -2.31 -8.83 -21.96
N ILE A 314 -0.99 -8.99 -21.98
CA ILE A 314 -0.30 -10.22 -22.43
C ILE A 314 0.17 -11.14 -21.29
N GLY A 315 -0.26 -10.84 -20.06
CA GLY A 315 -0.05 -11.66 -18.86
C GLY A 315 1.27 -11.37 -18.14
N HIS A 316 1.51 -12.13 -17.07
CA HIS A 316 2.68 -12.00 -16.21
C HIS A 316 3.48 -13.31 -16.18
N SER A 317 4.75 -13.21 -15.78
CA SER A 317 5.61 -14.35 -15.51
C SER A 317 5.93 -14.37 -14.02
N PRO A 318 5.50 -15.39 -13.24
CA PRO A 318 5.82 -15.51 -11.84
C PRO A 318 7.33 -15.71 -11.61
N ASN A 319 7.86 -15.10 -10.55
CA ASN A 319 9.28 -15.16 -10.20
C ASN A 319 9.58 -16.37 -9.30
N SER A 320 9.17 -17.58 -9.73
CA SER A 320 9.18 -18.83 -8.95
C SER A 320 10.43 -19.68 -9.11
N GLN A 321 11.40 -19.24 -9.91
CA GLN A 321 12.53 -20.07 -10.38
C GLN A 321 13.36 -20.67 -9.22
N LEU A 322 13.46 -19.97 -8.09
CA LEU A 322 14.19 -20.45 -6.90
C LEU A 322 13.52 -21.64 -6.18
N LEU A 323 12.23 -21.86 -6.38
CA LEU A 323 11.47 -22.95 -5.75
C LEU A 323 11.01 -24.03 -6.74
N GLU A 324 11.38 -23.90 -8.02
CA GLU A 324 11.00 -24.86 -9.05
C GLU A 324 11.48 -26.27 -8.71
N GLY A 325 10.57 -27.25 -8.78
CA GLY A 325 10.84 -28.64 -8.41
C GLY A 325 10.99 -28.88 -6.89
N GLN A 326 10.81 -27.87 -6.04
CA GLN A 326 10.81 -28.00 -4.58
C GLN A 326 9.42 -27.81 -3.98
N VAL A 327 8.59 -26.96 -4.59
CA VAL A 327 7.17 -26.77 -4.26
C VAL A 327 6.30 -27.08 -5.47
N GLU A 328 5.00 -27.30 -5.24
CA GLU A 328 4.03 -27.48 -6.33
C GLU A 328 3.74 -26.13 -7.00
N LEU A 329 3.86 -26.11 -8.33
CA LEU A 329 3.54 -24.96 -9.16
C LEU A 329 2.38 -25.32 -10.09
N ASP A 330 1.60 -24.32 -10.49
CA ASP A 330 0.60 -24.48 -11.52
C ASP A 330 1.25 -24.58 -12.91
N SER A 331 0.44 -24.82 -13.95
CA SER A 331 0.95 -24.92 -15.33
C SER A 331 1.57 -23.62 -15.87
N SER A 332 1.30 -22.48 -15.23
CA SER A 332 1.81 -21.16 -15.61
C SER A 332 3.05 -20.76 -14.79
N GLY A 333 3.44 -21.57 -13.79
CA GLY A 333 4.59 -21.37 -12.91
C GLY A 333 4.29 -20.64 -11.59
N TYR A 334 3.04 -20.34 -11.27
CA TYR A 334 2.65 -19.74 -9.98
C TYR A 334 2.72 -20.78 -8.87
N VAL A 335 3.08 -20.34 -7.67
CA VAL A 335 3.14 -21.23 -6.50
C VAL A 335 1.73 -21.59 -6.06
N LEU A 336 1.42 -22.89 -6.03
CA LEU A 336 0.13 -23.36 -5.55
C LEU A 336 0.05 -23.23 -4.02
N VAL A 337 -1.03 -22.60 -3.55
CA VAL A 337 -1.36 -22.51 -2.14
C VAL A 337 -2.75 -23.10 -1.88
N GLN A 338 -2.98 -23.53 -0.64
CA GLN A 338 -4.32 -23.92 -0.22
C GLN A 338 -5.27 -22.70 -0.24
N ASP A 339 -6.47 -22.85 -0.81
CA ASP A 339 -7.48 -21.79 -0.88
C ASP A 339 -7.69 -21.07 0.45
N GLY A 340 -7.63 -19.73 0.43
CA GLY A 340 -7.79 -18.88 1.61
C GLY A 340 -6.65 -18.96 2.63
N SER A 341 -5.51 -19.55 2.24
CA SER A 341 -4.31 -19.71 3.06
C SER A 341 -3.08 -19.20 2.29
N SER A 342 -1.91 -19.24 2.93
CA SER A 342 -0.60 -18.97 2.31
C SER A 342 0.30 -20.21 2.24
N ARG A 343 -0.23 -21.38 2.63
CA ARG A 343 0.52 -22.64 2.75
C ARG A 343 0.79 -23.24 1.38
N THR A 344 2.05 -23.54 1.12
CA THR A 344 2.48 -24.30 -0.07
C THR A 344 2.42 -25.81 0.19
N SER A 345 2.85 -26.63 -0.77
CA SER A 345 3.00 -28.07 -0.60
C SER A 345 4.10 -28.49 0.40
N VAL A 346 4.99 -27.56 0.80
CA VAL A 346 6.05 -27.82 1.78
C VAL A 346 5.72 -27.16 3.12
N GLU A 347 5.61 -27.97 4.18
CA GLU A 347 5.27 -27.46 5.52
C GLU A 347 6.37 -26.55 6.08
N GLY A 348 6.00 -25.31 6.38
CA GLY A 348 6.91 -24.25 6.85
C GLY A 348 7.31 -23.27 5.75
N VAL A 349 6.93 -23.53 4.50
CA VAL A 349 7.09 -22.62 3.36
C VAL A 349 5.74 -22.02 3.00
N PHE A 350 5.70 -20.70 2.94
CA PHE A 350 4.51 -19.92 2.63
C PHE A 350 4.76 -19.03 1.42
N ALA A 351 3.73 -18.76 0.63
CA ALA A 351 3.78 -17.84 -0.51
C ALA A 351 2.80 -16.68 -0.32
N ALA A 352 3.16 -15.48 -0.79
CA ALA A 352 2.34 -14.29 -0.66
C ALA A 352 2.53 -13.31 -1.83
N GLY A 353 1.46 -12.60 -2.18
CA GLY A 353 1.41 -11.68 -3.31
C GLY A 353 1.29 -12.39 -4.65
N ASP A 354 1.65 -11.66 -5.71
CA ASP A 354 1.48 -12.08 -7.10
C ASP A 354 2.20 -13.39 -7.46
N ILE A 355 3.13 -13.89 -6.64
CA ILE A 355 3.80 -15.17 -6.89
C ILE A 355 2.84 -16.38 -6.80
N GLN A 356 1.71 -16.21 -6.11
CA GLN A 356 0.65 -17.21 -5.95
C GLN A 356 -0.74 -16.69 -6.35
N ASP A 357 -0.83 -15.42 -6.80
CA ASP A 357 -2.09 -14.78 -7.21
C ASP A 357 -1.98 -14.33 -8.67
N ASP A 358 -2.60 -15.09 -9.56
CA ASP A 358 -2.72 -14.76 -10.99
C ASP A 358 -4.04 -14.04 -11.32
N GLU A 359 -4.98 -13.99 -10.38
CA GLU A 359 -6.32 -13.45 -10.55
C GLU A 359 -6.38 -11.94 -10.25
N TRP A 360 -5.96 -11.50 -9.05
CA TRP A 360 -6.20 -10.13 -8.57
C TRP A 360 -5.04 -9.19 -8.85
N ARG A 361 -3.81 -9.58 -8.45
CA ARG A 361 -2.55 -8.85 -8.74
C ARG A 361 -2.62 -7.35 -8.39
N GLN A 362 -3.10 -7.03 -7.19
CA GLN A 362 -3.15 -5.67 -6.67
C GLN A 362 -2.24 -5.50 -5.46
N ALA A 363 -1.68 -4.30 -5.27
CA ALA A 363 -0.83 -4.01 -4.12
C ALA A 363 -1.54 -4.27 -2.78
N VAL A 364 -2.83 -3.95 -2.69
CA VAL A 364 -3.63 -4.16 -1.47
C VAL A 364 -3.93 -5.64 -1.21
N THR A 365 -4.18 -6.45 -2.25
CA THR A 365 -4.38 -7.91 -2.08
C THR A 365 -3.07 -8.57 -1.71
N ALA A 366 -1.96 -8.16 -2.34
CA ALA A 366 -0.62 -8.61 -2.00
C ALA A 366 -0.26 -8.29 -0.54
N ALA A 367 -0.51 -7.06 -0.07
CA ALA A 367 -0.33 -6.69 1.33
C ALA A 367 -1.16 -7.58 2.27
N GLY A 368 -2.45 -7.80 1.95
CA GLY A 368 -3.33 -8.69 2.70
C GLY A 368 -2.77 -10.13 2.80
N SER A 369 -2.34 -10.70 1.67
CA SER A 369 -1.73 -12.04 1.65
C SER A 369 -0.41 -12.13 2.42
N GLY A 370 0.39 -11.05 2.43
CA GLY A 370 1.61 -10.96 3.25
C GLY A 370 1.31 -11.04 4.75
N CYS A 371 0.24 -10.39 5.20
CA CYS A 371 -0.26 -10.53 6.56
C CYS A 371 -0.67 -11.98 6.88
N ILE A 372 -1.44 -12.62 5.98
CA ILE A 372 -1.85 -14.04 6.13
C ILE A 372 -0.62 -14.95 6.26
N ALA A 373 0.42 -14.71 5.45
CA ALA A 373 1.66 -15.47 5.51
C ALA A 373 2.39 -15.30 6.85
N ALA A 374 2.59 -14.08 7.34
CA ALA A 374 3.25 -13.84 8.62
C ALA A 374 2.51 -14.49 9.80
N LEU A 375 1.17 -14.38 9.85
CA LEU A 375 0.36 -15.03 10.89
C LEU A 375 0.42 -16.56 10.79
N SER A 376 0.57 -17.10 9.57
CA SER A 376 0.71 -18.53 9.35
C SER A 376 2.09 -19.05 9.79
N VAL A 377 3.15 -18.27 9.58
CA VAL A 377 4.49 -18.54 10.10
C VAL A 377 4.48 -18.60 11.60
N GLU A 378 3.94 -17.58 12.28
CA GLU A 378 3.87 -17.54 13.75
C GLU A 378 3.20 -18.81 14.29
N ARG A 379 2.02 -19.16 13.76
CA ARG A 379 1.29 -20.37 14.15
C ARG A 379 2.09 -21.65 13.89
N TYR A 380 2.82 -21.73 12.78
CA TYR A 380 3.66 -22.87 12.46
C TYR A 380 4.83 -23.01 13.43
N LEU A 381 5.52 -21.92 13.75
CA LEU A 381 6.64 -21.91 14.68
C LEU A 381 6.20 -22.30 16.09
N VAL A 382 5.07 -21.74 16.58
CA VAL A 382 4.49 -22.09 17.88
C VAL A 382 4.09 -23.56 17.93
N ARG A 383 3.32 -24.03 16.93
CA ARG A 383 2.81 -25.42 16.88
C ARG A 383 3.94 -26.45 16.90
N ASN A 384 5.08 -26.12 16.29
CA ASN A 384 6.23 -27.03 16.19
C ASN A 384 7.29 -26.78 17.27
N ASN A 385 7.05 -25.86 18.22
CA ASN A 385 7.99 -25.49 19.27
C ASN A 385 9.37 -25.06 18.71
N LEU A 386 9.34 -24.29 17.61
CA LEU A 386 10.50 -23.74 16.91
C LEU A 386 10.70 -22.24 17.14
N LEU A 387 9.71 -21.57 17.76
CA LEU A 387 9.74 -20.13 17.95
C LEU A 387 10.82 -19.74 18.96
N VAL A 388 11.71 -18.85 18.55
CA VAL A 388 12.67 -18.16 19.42
C VAL A 388 12.24 -16.70 19.54
N GLU A 389 11.82 -16.26 20.73
CA GLU A 389 11.39 -14.87 20.92
C GLU A 389 12.60 -13.92 20.90
N TYR A 390 12.48 -12.86 20.10
CA TYR A 390 13.44 -11.77 20.05
C TYR A 390 12.82 -10.51 20.63
N HIS A 391 13.32 -10.09 21.78
CA HIS A 391 12.99 -8.77 22.29
C HIS A 391 13.87 -7.75 21.60
N GLN A 392 13.25 -6.77 20.94
CA GLN A 392 13.97 -5.61 20.47
C GLN A 392 14.77 -5.02 21.63
N PRO A 393 16.03 -4.58 21.40
CA PRO A 393 16.67 -3.66 22.32
C PRO A 393 15.65 -2.54 22.56
N LYS A 394 15.44 -2.13 23.82
CA LYS A 394 14.73 -0.86 24.04
C LYS A 394 15.48 0.14 23.17
N ALA A 395 14.84 0.60 22.10
CA ALA A 395 15.27 1.85 21.52
C ALA A 395 15.31 2.77 22.72
N GLU A 396 16.50 3.28 23.04
CA GLU A 396 16.55 4.59 23.62
C GLU A 396 15.80 5.42 22.59
N GLU A 397 14.48 5.55 22.79
CA GLU A 397 13.85 6.80 22.47
C GLU A 397 14.85 7.79 23.04
N VAL A 398 15.54 8.49 22.15
CA VAL A 398 16.02 9.81 22.50
C VAL A 398 14.73 10.56 22.77
N LYS A 399 14.13 10.32 23.93
CA LYS A 399 13.80 11.40 24.83
C LYS A 399 15.09 12.18 24.80
N LYS A 400 15.14 13.19 23.93
CA LYS A 400 15.97 14.35 24.16
C LYS A 400 15.64 14.64 25.61
N ASP A 401 16.53 14.25 26.51
CA ASP A 401 16.44 14.71 27.88
C ASP A 401 16.31 16.21 27.71
N LEU A 402 15.15 16.73 28.12
CA LEU A 402 14.83 18.14 28.04
C LEU A 402 16.09 18.85 28.51
N THR A 403 16.71 19.61 27.61
CA THR A 403 17.87 20.38 28.04
C THR A 403 17.36 21.36 29.10
N ASP A 404 18.19 21.74 30.05
CA ASP A 404 17.82 22.78 31.04
C ASP A 404 17.37 24.11 30.37
N MET A 405 17.59 24.26 29.06
CA MET A 405 17.02 25.33 28.22
C MET A 405 15.54 25.11 27.88
N ASP A 406 15.10 23.88 27.58
CA ASP A 406 13.71 23.54 27.25
C ASP A 406 12.76 23.71 28.45
N VAL A 407 13.29 23.59 29.68
CA VAL A 407 12.55 23.81 30.93
C VAL A 407 12.57 25.28 31.37
N LYS A 408 13.51 26.09 30.87
CA LYS A 408 13.70 27.49 31.30
C LYS A 408 12.90 28.53 30.53
N GLU A 409 12.37 28.23 29.34
CA GLU A 409 11.39 29.10 28.72
C GLU A 409 10.00 28.75 29.27
N GLY A 410 9.64 29.40 30.38
CA GLY A 410 8.39 29.21 31.11
C GLY A 410 7.17 29.29 30.21
N PHE A 411 6.73 28.13 29.70
CA PHE A 411 5.49 28.01 28.97
C PHE A 411 4.34 28.27 29.93
N ASP A 412 3.80 29.47 29.85
CA ASP A 412 2.57 29.87 30.51
C ASP A 412 1.56 30.23 29.43
N ILE A 413 0.52 29.40 29.30
CA ILE A 413 -0.56 29.56 28.31
C ILE A 413 -1.31 30.89 28.45
N THR A 414 -1.15 31.62 29.55
CA THR A 414 -1.74 32.95 29.71
C THR A 414 -1.00 34.03 28.93
N LEU A 415 0.28 33.82 28.60
CA LEU A 415 1.09 34.73 27.82
C LEU A 415 0.64 34.74 26.35
N THR A 416 0.78 35.89 25.71
CA THR A 416 0.41 36.06 24.29
C THR A 416 1.52 35.59 23.34
N LYS A 417 2.78 35.59 23.78
CA LYS A 417 3.96 35.32 22.93
C LYS A 417 4.80 34.19 23.51
N HIS A 418 5.17 33.26 22.63
CA HIS A 418 5.95 32.08 22.96
C HIS A 418 7.01 31.81 21.87
N ARG A 419 7.94 30.92 22.17
CA ARG A 419 8.97 30.47 21.23
C ARG A 419 9.13 28.95 21.32
N GLY A 420 9.52 28.36 20.20
CA GLY A 420 9.96 26.97 20.12
C GLY A 420 8.84 25.95 19.95
N GLN A 421 9.23 24.76 19.52
CA GLN A 421 8.31 23.67 19.20
C GLN A 421 7.41 23.22 20.37
N TYR A 422 7.90 23.29 21.62
CA TYR A 422 7.12 22.86 22.79
C TYR A 422 5.87 23.73 22.97
N ALA A 423 6.04 25.05 22.93
CA ALA A 423 4.93 25.98 23.03
C ALA A 423 3.94 25.80 21.88
N LEU A 424 4.43 25.61 20.65
CA LEU A 424 3.56 25.38 19.50
C LEU A 424 2.69 24.14 19.68
N ARG A 425 3.27 23.00 20.05
CA ARG A 425 2.54 21.74 20.25
C ARG A 425 1.46 21.90 21.33
N LYS A 426 1.80 22.56 22.44
CA LYS A 426 0.85 22.84 23.53
C LYS A 426 -0.29 23.73 23.08
N LEU A 427 0.01 24.86 22.44
CA LEU A 427 -1.00 25.82 22.00
C LEU A 427 -1.89 25.23 20.89
N TYR A 428 -1.34 24.44 19.99
CA TYR A 428 -2.11 23.77 18.94
C TYR A 428 -3.19 22.84 19.50
N HIS A 429 -2.96 22.21 20.67
CA HIS A 429 -3.91 21.30 21.30
C HIS A 429 -4.80 21.96 22.36
N GLU A 430 -4.26 22.93 23.10
CA GLU A 430 -4.88 23.46 24.32
C GLU A 430 -5.39 24.90 24.16
N SER A 431 -4.95 25.66 23.14
CA SER A 431 -5.36 27.05 22.94
C SER A 431 -6.78 27.19 22.41
N PRO A 432 -7.67 27.94 23.09
CA PRO A 432 -8.95 28.37 22.52
C PRO A 432 -8.80 29.59 21.60
N ARG A 433 -7.64 30.26 21.62
CA ARG A 433 -7.31 31.47 20.85
C ARG A 433 -6.78 31.10 19.47
N LEU A 434 -6.86 32.05 18.53
CA LEU A 434 -6.19 31.95 17.24
C LEU A 434 -4.68 31.80 17.47
N VAL A 435 -4.04 30.80 16.85
CA VAL A 435 -2.59 30.56 16.97
C VAL A 435 -1.91 31.10 15.71
N CYS A 436 -0.99 32.04 15.87
CA CYS A 436 -0.18 32.65 14.83
C CYS A 436 1.26 32.15 14.97
N VAL A 437 1.77 31.44 13.98
CA VAL A 437 3.11 30.84 14.00
C VAL A 437 3.99 31.58 12.99
N LEU A 438 5.08 32.17 13.45
CA LEU A 438 6.11 32.76 12.61
C LEU A 438 7.30 31.81 12.48
N TYR A 439 7.54 31.32 11.28
CA TYR A 439 8.74 30.58 10.91
C TYR A 439 9.82 31.56 10.44
N THR A 440 10.96 31.53 11.09
CA THR A 440 12.09 32.43 10.88
C THR A 440 13.42 31.68 10.86
N ALA A 441 14.48 32.33 10.41
CA ALA A 441 15.86 31.84 10.54
C ALA A 441 16.79 33.00 10.98
N PRO A 442 17.88 32.76 11.73
CA PRO A 442 18.83 33.80 12.17
C PRO A 442 19.49 34.55 11.01
N THR A 443 19.71 33.83 9.92
CA THR A 443 20.35 34.30 8.68
C THR A 443 19.39 35.01 7.72
N CYS A 444 18.08 35.03 8.04
CA CYS A 444 17.04 35.58 7.17
C CYS A 444 16.91 37.11 7.31
N GLY A 445 17.39 37.84 6.29
CA GLY A 445 17.25 39.31 6.20
C GLY A 445 15.79 39.81 6.30
N PRO A 446 14.86 39.29 5.46
CA PRO A 446 13.45 39.72 5.50
C PRO A 446 12.73 39.43 6.83
N CYS A 447 13.16 38.40 7.57
CA CYS A 447 12.61 38.06 8.88
C CYS A 447 12.84 39.18 9.91
N ARG A 448 14.00 39.86 9.84
CA ARG A 448 14.31 41.04 10.67
C ARG A 448 13.36 42.20 10.42
N THR A 449 12.82 42.32 9.21
CA THR A 449 11.80 43.32 8.86
C THR A 449 10.41 42.91 9.33
N LEU A 450 10.02 41.64 9.17
CA LEU A 450 8.68 41.17 9.50
C LEU A 450 8.44 41.08 11.01
N LYS A 451 9.40 40.54 11.78
CA LYS A 451 9.25 40.29 13.22
C LYS A 451 8.72 41.49 14.02
N PRO A 452 9.26 42.72 13.89
CA PRO A 452 8.73 43.88 14.61
C PRO A 452 7.36 44.35 14.10
N ILE A 453 7.05 44.15 12.81
CA ILE A 453 5.72 44.49 12.26
C ILE A 453 4.67 43.56 12.84
N LEU A 454 4.93 42.25 12.78
CA LEU A 454 4.02 41.22 13.26
C LEU A 454 3.84 41.32 14.77
N SER A 455 4.92 41.49 15.54
CA SER A 455 4.85 41.72 16.98
C SER A 455 3.91 42.87 17.34
N LYS A 456 4.03 44.03 16.66
CA LYS A 456 3.16 45.18 16.90
C LYS A 456 1.69 44.93 16.56
N VAL A 457 1.40 44.01 15.62
CA VAL A 457 0.02 43.60 15.34
C VAL A 457 -0.47 42.70 16.45
N ILE A 458 0.31 41.69 16.84
CA ILE A 458 -0.04 40.76 17.93
C ILE A 458 -0.33 41.51 19.23
N ASP A 459 0.45 42.56 19.54
CA ASP A 459 0.24 43.40 20.72
C ASP A 459 -1.13 44.13 20.73
N GLU A 460 -1.73 44.39 19.55
CA GLU A 460 -3.09 44.96 19.44
C GLU A 460 -4.19 43.92 19.76
N PHE A 461 -3.85 42.63 19.71
CA PHE A 461 -4.76 41.50 19.90
C PHE A 461 -4.40 40.63 21.10
N ASP A 462 -3.78 41.25 22.12
CA ASP A 462 -3.52 40.60 23.39
C ASP A 462 -4.80 39.92 23.91
N GLN A 463 -4.68 38.71 24.49
CA GLN A 463 -5.78 37.83 24.91
C GLN A 463 -6.59 37.14 23.80
N ASN A 464 -6.48 37.52 22.53
CA ASN A 464 -7.22 36.90 21.42
C ASN A 464 -6.35 36.00 20.53
N VAL A 465 -5.04 36.19 20.56
CA VAL A 465 -4.07 35.45 19.74
C VAL A 465 -2.97 34.88 20.61
N HIS A 466 -2.54 33.67 20.30
CA HIS A 466 -1.25 33.16 20.75
C HIS A 466 -0.25 33.22 19.60
N PHE A 467 0.87 33.87 19.82
CA PHE A 467 1.94 34.02 18.86
C PHE A 467 3.10 33.10 19.22
N VAL A 468 3.57 32.29 18.26
CA VAL A 468 4.71 31.39 18.45
C VAL A 468 5.76 31.66 17.41
N GLU A 469 6.99 31.89 17.84
CA GLU A 469 8.14 31.97 16.95
C GLU A 469 8.86 30.62 16.87
N ILE A 470 9.03 30.12 15.65
CA ILE A 470 9.77 28.89 15.34
C ILE A 470 11.01 29.26 14.54
N ASP A 471 12.17 28.92 15.06
CA ASP A 471 13.42 28.99 14.32
C ASP A 471 13.59 27.70 13.52
N ILE A 472 13.58 27.79 12.19
CA ILE A 472 13.66 26.60 11.32
C ILE A 472 15.03 25.91 11.38
N GLU A 473 16.08 26.60 11.83
CA GLU A 473 17.40 26.00 12.01
C GLU A 473 17.45 25.17 13.30
N GLU A 474 16.73 25.59 14.35
CA GLU A 474 16.62 24.90 15.64
C GLU A 474 15.56 23.78 15.63
N ASP A 475 14.41 24.00 14.97
CA ASP A 475 13.22 23.16 14.96
C ASP A 475 12.89 22.60 13.55
N GLN A 476 13.86 21.98 12.89
CA GLN A 476 13.77 21.49 11.50
C GLN A 476 12.56 20.57 11.25
N GLU A 477 12.31 19.60 12.13
CA GLU A 477 11.20 18.65 12.00
C GLU A 477 9.83 19.34 11.96
N ILE A 478 9.65 20.43 12.73
CA ILE A 478 8.40 21.21 12.75
C ILE A 478 8.23 22.00 11.46
N ALA A 479 9.32 22.56 10.93
CA ALA A 479 9.29 23.31 9.67
C ALA A 479 8.97 22.39 8.49
N GLU A 480 9.55 21.18 8.45
CA GLU A 480 9.27 20.16 7.43
C GLU A 480 7.81 19.68 7.51
N ALA A 481 7.33 19.32 8.70
CA ALA A 481 5.95 18.89 8.90
C ALA A 481 4.93 19.98 8.54
N ALA A 482 5.28 21.25 8.73
CA ALA A 482 4.46 22.41 8.37
C ALA A 482 4.57 22.82 6.89
N GLY A 483 5.38 22.12 6.07
CA GLY A 483 5.56 22.38 4.64
C GLY A 483 6.24 23.73 4.36
N ILE A 484 7.17 24.15 5.21
CA ILE A 484 7.82 25.47 5.09
C ILE A 484 8.93 25.42 4.04
N MET A 485 8.65 25.99 2.86
CA MET A 485 9.60 26.07 1.74
C MET A 485 10.54 27.28 1.81
N GLY A 486 10.34 28.20 2.76
CA GLY A 486 11.18 29.39 2.92
C GLY A 486 10.71 30.34 4.02
N THR A 487 11.62 31.19 4.51
CA THR A 487 11.38 32.15 5.60
C THR A 487 11.47 33.61 5.12
N PRO A 488 10.70 34.54 5.70
CA PRO A 488 9.72 34.32 6.76
C PRO A 488 8.43 33.71 6.20
N CYS A 489 7.82 32.82 6.97
CA CYS A 489 6.48 32.30 6.68
C CYS A 489 5.62 32.43 7.93
N VAL A 490 4.36 32.84 7.76
CA VAL A 490 3.39 32.94 8.86
C VAL A 490 2.23 32.00 8.59
N GLN A 491 1.90 31.14 9.54
CA GLN A 491 0.73 30.26 9.47
C GLN A 491 -0.24 30.58 10.61
N PHE A 492 -1.53 30.48 10.32
CA PHE A 492 -2.60 30.68 11.30
C PHE A 492 -3.38 29.40 11.49
N PHE A 493 -3.65 29.06 12.75
CA PHE A 493 -4.40 27.88 13.15
C PHE A 493 -5.50 28.24 14.14
N LYS A 494 -6.66 27.58 14.02
CA LYS A 494 -7.72 27.61 15.03
C LYS A 494 -8.44 26.27 15.01
N ASN A 495 -8.81 25.74 16.18
CA ASN A 495 -9.52 24.46 16.29
C ASN A 495 -8.82 23.28 15.58
N LYS A 496 -7.48 23.25 15.61
CA LYS A 496 -6.64 22.24 14.92
C LYS A 496 -6.69 22.29 13.39
N GLU A 497 -7.32 23.30 12.79
CA GLU A 497 -7.31 23.52 11.35
C GLU A 497 -6.36 24.66 10.99
N MET A 498 -5.65 24.51 9.87
CA MET A 498 -4.84 25.57 9.28
C MET A 498 -5.77 26.50 8.48
N LEU A 499 -5.87 27.75 8.91
CA LEU A 499 -6.74 28.74 8.28
C LEU A 499 -6.08 29.43 7.10
N ARG A 500 -4.78 29.76 7.22
CA ARG A 500 -4.06 30.51 6.19
C ARG A 500 -2.54 30.42 6.35
N THR A 501 -1.85 30.46 5.21
CA THR A 501 -0.39 30.59 5.11
C THR A 501 -0.02 31.88 4.37
N LEU A 502 0.92 32.65 4.90
CA LEU A 502 1.44 33.88 4.33
C LEU A 502 2.97 33.80 4.22
N SER A 503 3.46 33.61 3.00
CA SER A 503 4.90 33.60 2.72
C SER A 503 5.44 35.01 2.47
N GLY A 504 6.62 35.29 3.01
CA GLY A 504 7.33 36.56 2.86
C GLY A 504 6.80 37.69 3.76
N VAL A 505 7.28 38.90 3.52
CA VAL A 505 6.87 40.09 4.27
C VAL A 505 5.56 40.63 3.68
N LYS A 506 4.51 40.70 4.50
CA LYS A 506 3.21 41.30 4.15
C LYS A 506 2.97 42.63 4.86
N MET A 507 2.00 43.40 4.37
CA MET A 507 1.64 44.67 4.99
C MET A 507 0.97 44.44 6.35
N LYS A 508 1.20 45.35 7.31
CA LYS A 508 0.59 45.32 8.66
C LYS A 508 -0.93 45.12 8.61
N LYS A 509 -1.60 45.78 7.66
CA LYS A 509 -3.04 45.71 7.48
C LYS A 509 -3.52 44.28 7.19
N GLU A 510 -2.77 43.50 6.42
CA GLU A 510 -3.19 42.15 6.03
C GLU A 510 -3.23 41.19 7.23
N TYR A 511 -2.23 41.26 8.11
CA TYR A 511 -2.24 40.48 9.36
C TYR A 511 -3.37 40.91 10.28
N ARG A 512 -3.59 42.23 10.42
CA ARG A 512 -4.64 42.78 11.27
C ARG A 512 -6.03 42.35 10.79
N ASP A 513 -6.34 42.55 9.51
CA ASP A 513 -7.65 42.23 8.94
C ASP A 513 -7.94 40.73 9.07
N PHE A 514 -6.91 39.89 8.91
CA PHE A 514 -7.06 38.44 9.07
C PHE A 514 -7.31 38.03 10.53
N ILE A 515 -6.55 38.58 11.48
CA ILE A 515 -6.75 38.29 12.91
C ILE A 515 -8.12 38.80 13.37
N GLU A 516 -8.54 39.99 12.96
CA GLU A 516 -9.85 40.57 13.33
C GLU A 516 -11.01 39.68 12.85
N ALA A 517 -10.89 39.07 11.67
CA ALA A 517 -11.91 38.18 11.12
C ALA A 517 -11.95 36.79 11.78
N ASN A 518 -10.89 36.37 12.48
CA ASN A 518 -10.71 35.00 12.95
C ASN A 518 -10.39 34.88 14.46
N LYS A 519 -10.37 35.98 15.21
CA LYS A 519 -10.13 35.99 16.67
C LYS A 519 -11.16 35.18 17.44
#